data_AF-A0A8D2DB48-F1
#
_entry.id   AF-A0A8D2DB48-F1
#
_cell.length_a   1.000
_cell.length_b   1.000
_cell.length_c   1.000
_cell.angle_alpha   90.00
_cell.angle_beta   90.00
_cell.angle_gamma   90.00
#
_symmetry.space_group_name_H-M   'P 1'
#
loop_
_entity.id
_entity.type
_entity.pdbx_description
1 polymer ?
#
loop_
_entity_poly.entity_id
_entity_poly.type
_entity_poly.pdbx_seq_one_letter_code
_entity_poly.pdbx_strand_id
1 'polypeptide(L)'
;MTEATQIFLLCTSFDSTKETMSPAAPTTQESSQLSKKLTREKQQEAHGLKSLCLVKRPDIKDLMLFDKHSSQRMRQNLKTLMEETACQQNMIQELAGHNQQLKNELQLEQNQAAHQEQRANELEQIMESVKAKIGELEDESLNRVCQQETKIKALQKGQKTLQWLYLS
;
A
#
# COMPACT_ATOMS: atom_id res chain seq x y z
N MET A 1 -6.40 -19.96 10.66
CA MET A 1 -7.05 -18.76 10.09
C MET A 1 -5.93 -17.94 9.46
N THR A 2 -5.98 -17.80 8.14
CA THR A 2 -4.85 -17.64 7.22
C THR A 2 -4.35 -16.19 7.13
N GLU A 3 -3.05 -15.97 7.30
CA GLU A 3 -2.38 -14.69 7.08
C GLU A 3 -2.26 -14.39 5.58
N ALA A 4 -2.63 -13.18 5.16
CA ALA A 4 -2.47 -12.70 3.79
C ALA A 4 -1.56 -11.46 3.80
N THR A 5 -0.27 -11.68 3.55
CA THR A 5 0.72 -10.62 3.29
C THR A 5 0.62 -10.22 1.81
N GLN A 6 0.14 -9.00 1.53
CA GLN A 6 0.20 -8.43 0.18
C GLN A 6 1.42 -7.51 0.04
N ILE A 7 2.31 -7.90 -0.87
CA ILE A 7 3.48 -7.16 -1.35
C ILE A 7 3.01 -6.24 -2.49
N PHE A 8 3.19 -4.92 -2.35
CA PHE A 8 2.95 -3.95 -3.43
C PHE A 8 4.28 -3.64 -4.15
N LEU A 9 4.41 -4.09 -5.39
CA LEU A 9 5.55 -3.82 -6.28
C LEU A 9 5.33 -2.51 -7.04
N LEU A 10 6.32 -1.61 -6.99
CA LEU A 10 6.43 -0.38 -7.80
C LEU A 10 6.48 -0.70 -9.31
N CYS A 11 5.82 0.12 -10.13
CA CYS A 11 6.05 0.18 -11.57
C CYS A 11 6.83 1.46 -11.91
N THR A 12 8.07 1.29 -12.39
CA THR A 12 8.84 2.31 -13.12
C THR A 12 9.12 1.80 -14.53
N SER A 13 8.74 2.58 -15.53
CA SER A 13 9.41 2.79 -16.83
C SER A 13 8.37 3.16 -17.89
N PHE A 14 8.62 4.25 -18.61
CA PHE A 14 8.73 4.16 -20.06
C PHE A 14 9.58 5.32 -20.57
N ASP A 15 10.61 4.92 -21.31
CA ASP A 15 11.72 5.74 -21.78
C ASP A 15 11.45 6.28 -23.19
N SER A 16 12.18 7.36 -23.49
CA SER A 16 12.20 8.15 -24.71
C SER A 16 12.80 7.38 -25.89
N THR A 17 12.38 7.66 -27.14
CA THR A 17 13.30 7.72 -28.30
C THR A 17 12.70 8.41 -29.53
N LYS A 18 13.56 9.21 -30.16
CA LYS A 18 13.41 10.03 -31.38
C LYS A 18 13.83 9.25 -32.64
N GLU A 19 13.76 9.97 -33.79
CA GLU A 19 14.57 9.83 -35.03
C GLU A 19 13.98 8.93 -36.14
N THR A 20 14.07 9.19 -37.45
CA THR A 20 14.72 10.24 -38.26
C THR A 20 14.21 10.18 -39.72
N MET A 21 14.20 11.33 -40.41
CA MET A 21 13.94 11.51 -41.86
C MET A 21 15.15 11.11 -42.73
N SER A 22 14.91 10.68 -43.99
CA SER A 22 15.74 11.14 -45.12
C SER A 22 15.11 10.96 -46.52
N PRO A 23 15.47 11.81 -47.50
CA PRO A 23 14.86 11.95 -48.82
C PRO A 23 15.73 11.38 -49.97
N ALA A 24 15.18 11.22 -51.19
CA ALA A 24 15.98 11.09 -52.42
C ALA A 24 15.21 11.44 -53.70
N ALA A 25 15.79 12.35 -54.48
CA ALA A 25 15.65 12.59 -55.93
C ALA A 25 16.99 13.23 -56.39
N PRO A 26 17.31 13.43 -57.69
CA PRO A 26 16.85 12.84 -58.96
C PRO A 26 18.04 12.39 -59.86
N THR A 27 17.80 11.93 -61.10
CA THR A 27 18.84 11.88 -62.16
C THR A 27 18.33 12.39 -63.51
N THR A 28 19.32 12.86 -64.28
CA THR A 28 19.39 13.84 -65.38
C THR A 28 19.22 13.23 -66.79
N GLN A 29 19.18 14.13 -67.80
CA GLN A 29 19.58 13.98 -69.23
C GLN A 29 18.43 13.84 -70.25
N GLU A 30 18.39 14.52 -71.40
CA GLU A 30 19.26 15.54 -72.00
C GLU A 30 18.57 16.15 -73.25
N SER A 31 19.10 17.31 -73.63
CA SER A 31 19.36 17.75 -75.01
C SER A 31 18.21 18.22 -75.93
N SER A 32 18.22 19.55 -76.04
CA SER A 32 17.84 20.40 -77.17
C SER A 32 18.21 19.87 -78.56
N GLN A 33 17.31 20.06 -79.53
CA GLN A 33 17.52 20.87 -80.75
C GLN A 33 16.48 20.50 -81.83
N LEU A 34 15.61 21.44 -82.21
CA LEU A 34 15.16 21.71 -83.59
C LEU A 34 14.03 22.75 -83.52
N SER A 35 14.37 24.03 -83.63
CA SER A 35 14.30 24.79 -84.88
C SER A 35 12.87 24.99 -85.43
N LYS A 36 12.30 26.12 -85.02
CA LYS A 36 11.69 27.13 -85.91
C LYS A 36 10.93 26.58 -87.13
N LYS A 37 9.62 26.40 -87.01
CA LYS A 37 8.71 26.74 -88.11
C LYS A 37 7.28 26.91 -87.62
N LEU A 38 6.69 28.01 -88.09
CA LEU A 38 5.28 28.14 -88.44
C LEU A 38 4.31 28.60 -87.35
N THR A 39 4.18 29.92 -87.29
CA THR A 39 2.96 30.64 -86.97
C THR A 39 1.74 30.07 -87.72
N ARG A 40 0.65 29.82 -86.97
CA ARG A 40 -0.72 30.13 -87.40
C ARG A 40 -1.64 30.18 -86.18
N GLU A 41 -2.17 31.38 -85.94
CA GLU A 41 -3.35 31.61 -85.10
C GLU A 41 -4.57 30.85 -85.66
N LYS A 42 -5.43 30.31 -84.78
CA LYS A 42 -6.79 30.82 -84.51
C LYS A 42 -7.64 29.85 -83.67
N GLN A 43 -8.58 30.49 -82.95
CA GLN A 43 -9.80 29.97 -82.30
C GLN A 43 -9.57 29.19 -80.99
N GLN A 44 -9.78 29.79 -79.81
CA GLN A 44 -11.06 30.22 -79.22
C GLN A 44 -12.09 29.10 -79.17
N GLU A 45 -12.14 28.42 -78.02
CA GLU A 45 -13.34 27.79 -77.48
C GLU A 45 -13.21 27.76 -75.95
N ALA A 46 -13.84 28.74 -75.32
CA ALA A 46 -13.96 28.87 -73.88
C ALA A 46 -15.35 28.43 -73.45
N HIS A 47 -15.64 27.12 -73.45
CA HIS A 47 -16.86 26.59 -72.84
C HIS A 47 -16.64 25.19 -72.28
N GLY A 48 -16.66 25.04 -70.95
CA GLY A 48 -16.92 23.73 -70.35
C GLY A 48 -16.35 23.45 -68.95
N LEU A 49 -15.38 24.21 -68.45
CA LEU A 49 -14.87 23.96 -67.09
C LEU A 49 -15.72 24.72 -66.07
N LYS A 50 -16.75 24.05 -65.53
CA LYS A 50 -17.44 24.45 -64.31
C LYS A 50 -16.39 24.61 -63.21
N SER A 51 -16.07 25.84 -62.84
CA SER A 51 -15.12 26.14 -61.77
C SER A 51 -15.57 25.44 -60.48
N LEU A 52 -14.75 24.53 -59.96
CA LEU A 52 -14.89 24.01 -58.61
C LEU A 52 -14.90 25.22 -57.66
N CYS A 53 -16.03 25.46 -57.00
CA CYS A 53 -16.09 26.47 -55.96
C CYS A 53 -15.20 26.00 -54.81
N LEU A 54 -14.09 26.70 -54.58
CA LEU A 54 -13.28 26.50 -53.40
C LEU A 54 -14.14 26.89 -52.20
N VAL A 55 -14.71 25.91 -51.49
CA VAL A 55 -15.37 26.16 -50.20
C VAL A 55 -14.37 26.92 -49.34
N LYS A 56 -14.71 28.16 -49.01
CA LYS A 56 -13.88 29.06 -48.22
C LYS A 56 -13.59 28.33 -46.91
N ARG A 57 -12.35 27.85 -46.73
CA ARG A 57 -11.94 27.35 -45.42
C ARG A 57 -12.08 28.52 -44.45
N PRO A 58 -12.67 28.33 -43.26
CA PRO A 58 -12.67 29.39 -42.26
C PRO A 58 -11.24 29.90 -42.08
N ASP A 59 -11.09 31.22 -42.02
CA ASP A 59 -9.78 31.83 -41.80
C ASP A 59 -9.20 31.22 -40.51
N ILE A 60 -7.90 30.93 -40.47
CA ILE A 60 -7.25 30.35 -39.28
C ILE A 60 -7.47 31.26 -38.06
N LYS A 61 -7.72 32.56 -38.31
CA LYS A 61 -8.14 33.56 -37.33
C LYS A 61 -9.51 33.29 -36.70
N ASP A 62 -10.44 32.70 -37.44
CA ASP A 62 -11.77 32.30 -36.95
C ASP A 62 -11.74 30.97 -36.19
N LEU A 63 -10.71 30.15 -36.42
CA LEU A 63 -10.58 28.82 -35.81
C LEU A 63 -9.91 28.85 -34.43
N MET A 64 -9.20 29.93 -34.07
CA MET A 64 -8.44 30.04 -32.82
C MET A 64 -8.79 31.26 -31.94
N LEU A 65 -9.89 31.96 -32.23
CA LEU A 65 -10.31 33.09 -31.39
C LEU A 65 -11.30 32.63 -30.33
N PHE A 66 -10.79 32.25 -29.15
CA PHE A 66 -11.65 32.21 -27.98
C PHE A 66 -12.21 33.62 -27.73
N ASP A 67 -13.53 33.75 -27.69
CA ASP A 67 -14.12 35.02 -27.27
C ASP A 67 -13.63 35.37 -25.85
N LYS A 68 -13.59 36.68 -25.56
CA LYS A 68 -13.06 37.20 -24.30
C LYS A 68 -13.69 36.54 -23.07
N HIS A 69 -14.99 36.21 -23.13
CA HIS A 69 -15.71 35.56 -22.04
C HIS A 69 -15.33 34.09 -21.88
N SER A 70 -15.19 33.33 -22.97
CA SER A 70 -14.75 31.93 -22.93
C SER A 70 -13.32 31.82 -22.40
N SER A 71 -12.42 32.68 -22.87
CA SER A 71 -11.03 32.75 -22.38
C SER A 71 -10.97 33.13 -20.89
N GLN A 72 -11.82 34.05 -20.44
CA GLN A 72 -11.93 34.43 -19.03
C GLN A 72 -12.48 33.30 -18.17
N ARG A 73 -13.54 32.61 -18.61
CA ARG A 73 -14.12 31.47 -17.91
C ARG A 73 -13.12 30.33 -17.77
N MET A 74 -12.36 30.04 -18.83
CA MET A 74 -11.30 29.04 -18.78
C MET A 74 -10.22 29.38 -17.75
N ARG A 75 -9.78 30.64 -17.67
CA ARG A 75 -8.84 31.08 -16.62
C ARG A 75 -9.42 30.94 -15.21
N GLN A 76 -10.70 31.26 -15.01
CA GLN A 76 -11.37 31.12 -13.72
C GLN A 76 -11.48 29.64 -13.32
N ASN A 77 -11.91 28.78 -14.23
CA ASN A 77 -11.99 27.33 -14.00
C ASN A 77 -10.61 26.75 -13.64
N LEU A 78 -9.56 27.14 -14.38
CA LEU A 78 -8.20 26.69 -14.08
C LEU A 78 -7.74 27.17 -12.70
N LYS A 79 -8.04 28.43 -12.33
CA LYS A 79 -7.72 28.97 -11.01
C LYS A 79 -8.40 28.17 -9.90
N THR A 80 -9.71 27.92 -10.00
CA THR A 80 -10.46 27.13 -9.03
C THR A 80 -9.94 25.70 -8.95
N LEU A 81 -9.67 25.06 -10.10
CA LEU A 81 -9.11 23.71 -10.14
C LEU A 81 -7.73 23.64 -9.44
N MET A 82 -6.88 24.66 -9.62
CA MET A 82 -5.59 24.73 -8.93
C MET A 82 -5.75 24.88 -7.42
N GLU A 83 -6.68 25.73 -6.97
CA GLU A 83 -6.98 25.94 -5.54
C GLU A 83 -7.55 24.65 -4.90
N GLU A 84 -8.48 23.99 -5.56
CA GLU A 84 -9.05 22.70 -5.12
C GLU A 84 -7.99 21.59 -5.08
N THR A 85 -7.13 21.51 -6.10
CA THR A 85 -6.03 20.53 -6.14
C THR A 85 -5.04 20.77 -4.99
N ALA A 86 -4.71 22.03 -4.68
CA ALA A 86 -3.84 22.36 -3.55
C ALA A 86 -4.48 21.97 -2.20
N CYS A 87 -5.77 22.23 -2.03
CA CYS A 87 -6.51 21.82 -0.84
C CYS A 87 -6.52 20.28 -0.68
N GLN A 88 -6.80 19.55 -1.76
CA GLN A 88 -6.77 18.08 -1.77
C GLN A 88 -5.37 17.55 -1.44
N GLN A 89 -4.31 18.15 -2.00
CA GLN A 89 -2.94 17.76 -1.72
C GLN A 89 -2.58 17.94 -0.24
N ASN A 90 -3.04 19.04 0.38
CA ASN A 90 -2.85 19.27 1.82
C ASN A 90 -3.57 18.20 2.65
N MET A 91 -4.83 17.89 2.31
CA MET A 91 -5.59 16.86 3.01
C MET A 91 -4.92 15.48 2.88
N ILE A 92 -4.41 15.13 1.71
CA ILE A 92 -3.66 13.87 1.49
C ILE A 92 -2.41 13.83 2.39
N GLN A 93 -1.68 14.94 2.50
CA GLN A 93 -0.49 15.03 3.34
C GLN A 93 -0.82 14.89 4.83
N GLU A 94 -1.89 15.54 5.30
CA GLU A 94 -2.38 15.39 6.68
C GLU A 94 -2.83 13.95 6.97
N LEU A 95 -3.59 13.34 6.07
CA LEU A 95 -4.02 11.93 6.20
C LEU A 95 -2.83 10.96 6.20
N ALA A 96 -1.81 11.21 5.39
CA ALA A 96 -0.59 10.41 5.39
C ALA A 96 0.16 10.56 6.73
N GLY A 97 0.24 11.79 7.27
CA GLY A 97 0.81 12.06 8.58
C GLY A 97 0.07 11.33 9.70
N HIS A 98 -1.26 11.47 9.77
CA HIS A 98 -2.08 10.78 10.77
C HIS A 98 -1.99 9.26 10.64
N ASN A 99 -2.00 8.70 9.43
CA ASN A 99 -1.82 7.26 9.23
C ASN A 99 -0.46 6.77 9.73
N GLN A 100 0.61 7.54 9.53
CA GLN A 100 1.93 7.17 10.05
C GLN A 100 1.96 7.21 11.57
N GLN A 101 1.34 8.22 12.18
CA GLN A 101 1.19 8.30 13.64
C GLN A 101 0.42 7.09 14.18
N LEU A 102 -0.74 6.77 13.60
CA LEU A 102 -1.55 5.61 14.01
C LEU A 102 -0.79 4.29 13.87
N LYS A 103 0.03 4.12 12.83
CA LYS A 103 0.90 2.94 12.71
C LYS A 103 1.92 2.84 13.84
N ASN A 104 2.53 3.96 14.22
CA ASN A 104 3.50 3.99 15.31
C ASN A 104 2.83 3.69 16.66
N GLU A 105 1.65 4.27 16.91
CA GLU A 105 0.84 4.01 18.11
C GLU A 105 0.42 2.54 18.19
N LEU A 106 -0.06 1.97 17.07
CA LEU A 106 -0.41 0.55 17.00
C LEU A 106 0.78 -0.35 17.32
N GLN A 107 1.96 -0.06 16.76
CA GLN A 107 3.17 -0.83 17.05
C GLN A 107 3.59 -0.71 18.52
N LEU A 108 3.47 0.48 19.11
CA LEU A 108 3.76 0.68 20.52
C LEU A 108 2.81 -0.15 21.40
N GLU A 109 1.51 -0.09 21.15
CA GLU A 109 0.50 -0.87 21.88
C GLU A 109 0.72 -2.38 21.73
N GLN A 110 1.07 -2.86 20.53
CA GLN A 110 1.40 -4.27 20.31
C GLN A 110 2.60 -4.72 21.17
N ASN A 111 3.66 -3.91 21.24
CA ASN A 111 4.80 -4.21 22.08
C ASN A 111 4.44 -4.21 23.57
N GLN A 112 3.61 -3.26 24.00
CA GLN A 112 3.13 -3.20 25.38
C GLN A 112 2.28 -4.43 25.72
N ALA A 113 1.35 -4.81 24.84
CA ALA A 113 0.51 -5.99 25.01
C ALA A 113 1.34 -7.28 25.08
N ALA A 114 2.32 -7.46 24.18
CA ALA A 114 3.21 -8.61 24.20
C ALA A 114 4.02 -8.70 25.51
N HIS A 115 4.54 -7.57 25.99
CA HIS A 115 5.25 -7.53 27.28
C HIS A 115 4.32 -7.86 28.46
N GLN A 116 3.08 -7.36 28.45
CA GLN A 116 2.10 -7.67 29.49
C GLN A 116 1.70 -9.14 29.48
N GLU A 117 1.50 -9.73 28.30
CA GLU A 117 1.22 -11.15 28.13
C GLU A 117 2.39 -12.00 28.67
N GLN A 118 3.62 -11.69 28.27
CA GLN A 118 4.80 -12.39 28.79
C GLN A 118 4.85 -12.33 30.32
N ARG A 119 4.67 -11.14 30.90
CA ARG A 119 4.68 -10.97 32.36
C ARG A 119 3.54 -11.74 33.04
N ALA A 120 2.35 -11.81 32.43
CA ALA A 120 1.23 -12.58 32.95
C ALA A 120 1.56 -14.08 32.96
N ASN A 121 2.14 -14.60 31.88
CA ASN A 121 2.57 -16.00 31.78
C ASN A 121 3.66 -16.35 32.81
N GLU A 122 4.65 -15.48 33.01
CA GLU A 122 5.69 -15.65 34.03
C GLU A 122 5.09 -15.71 35.44
N LEU A 123 4.13 -14.84 35.75
CA LEU A 123 3.43 -14.83 37.03
C LEU A 123 2.56 -16.06 37.23
N GLU A 124 1.90 -16.55 36.19
CA GLU A 124 1.13 -17.80 36.23
C GLU A 124 2.03 -18.99 36.55
N GLN A 125 3.19 -19.10 35.89
CA GLN A 125 4.17 -20.14 36.18
C GLN A 125 4.68 -20.08 37.62
N ILE A 126 4.99 -18.89 38.13
CA ILE A 126 5.39 -18.71 39.54
C ILE A 126 4.27 -19.15 40.48
N MET A 127 3.03 -18.77 40.19
CA MET A 127 1.88 -19.15 41.00
C MET A 127 1.68 -20.67 41.02
N GLU A 128 1.80 -21.35 39.88
CA GLU A 128 1.73 -22.80 39.79
C GLU A 128 2.82 -23.48 40.62
N SER A 129 4.06 -22.98 40.54
CA SER A 129 5.19 -23.47 41.35
C SER A 129 4.93 -23.31 42.85
N VAL A 130 4.42 -22.15 43.27
CA VAL A 130 4.07 -21.90 44.69
C VAL A 130 2.95 -22.81 45.15
N LYS A 131 1.90 -23.02 44.33
CA LYS A 131 0.80 -23.94 44.66
C LYS A 131 1.30 -25.37 44.82
N ALA A 132 2.16 -25.84 43.91
CA ALA A 132 2.78 -27.15 44.02
C ALA A 132 3.59 -27.27 45.31
N LYS A 133 4.40 -26.25 45.65
CA LYS A 133 5.22 -26.27 46.85
C LYS A 133 4.39 -26.27 48.14
N ILE A 134 3.28 -25.55 48.17
CA ILE A 134 2.34 -25.58 49.30
C ILE A 134 1.80 -27.00 49.46
N GLY A 135 1.32 -27.63 48.39
CA GLY A 135 0.81 -29.00 48.42
C GLY A 135 1.85 -30.01 48.95
N GLU A 136 3.10 -29.93 48.47
CA GLU A 136 4.19 -30.76 48.98
C GLU A 136 4.40 -30.58 50.50
N LEU A 137 4.40 -29.33 50.98
CA LEU A 137 4.61 -29.02 52.39
C LEU A 137 3.45 -29.49 53.28
N GLU A 138 2.22 -29.39 52.78
CA GLU A 138 1.01 -29.89 53.44
C GLU A 138 1.06 -31.41 53.57
N ASP A 139 1.38 -32.12 52.49
CA ASP A 139 1.52 -33.58 52.45
C ASP A 139 2.63 -34.07 53.40
N GLU A 140 3.79 -33.43 53.35
CA GLU A 140 4.89 -33.74 54.27
C GLU A 140 4.48 -33.52 55.74
N SER A 141 3.74 -32.44 56.03
CA SER A 141 3.25 -32.14 57.37
C SER A 141 2.27 -33.21 57.86
N LEU A 142 1.30 -33.58 57.01
CA LEU A 142 0.32 -34.62 57.31
C LEU A 142 1.01 -35.97 57.54
N ASN A 143 2.00 -36.33 56.70
CA ASN A 143 2.78 -37.55 56.85
C ASN A 143 3.55 -37.57 58.18
N ARG A 144 4.17 -36.46 58.59
CA ARG A 144 4.85 -36.35 59.89
C ARG A 144 3.88 -36.59 61.06
N VAL A 145 2.70 -35.99 61.03
CA VAL A 145 1.66 -36.18 62.06
C VAL A 145 1.20 -37.63 62.11
N CYS A 146 0.90 -38.25 60.96
CA CYS A 146 0.49 -39.65 60.87
C CYS A 146 1.56 -40.62 61.45
N GLN A 147 2.84 -40.36 61.14
CA GLN A 147 3.94 -41.13 61.70
C GLN A 147 4.05 -40.97 63.22
N GLN A 148 3.88 -39.75 63.74
CA GLN A 148 3.89 -39.51 65.19
C GLN A 148 2.71 -40.23 65.88
N GLU A 149 1.51 -40.13 65.32
CA GLU A 149 0.32 -40.81 65.86
C GLU A 149 0.51 -42.32 65.89
N THR A 150 1.09 -42.89 64.82
CA THR A 150 1.41 -44.32 64.75
C THR A 150 2.40 -44.73 65.84
N LYS A 151 3.46 -43.95 66.07
CA LYS A 151 4.44 -44.19 67.15
C LYS A 151 3.78 -44.13 68.52
N ILE A 152 2.93 -43.13 68.78
CA ILE A 152 2.20 -42.98 70.05
C ILE A 152 1.29 -44.19 70.28
N LYS A 153 0.52 -44.62 69.28
CA LYS A 153 -0.33 -45.82 69.37
C LYS A 153 0.48 -47.08 69.69
N ALA A 154 1.64 -47.25 69.07
CA ALA A 154 2.53 -48.39 69.32
C ALA A 154 3.05 -48.39 70.77
N LEU A 155 3.50 -47.23 71.28
CA LEU A 155 3.96 -47.09 72.66
C LEU A 155 2.85 -47.35 73.68
N GLN A 156 1.65 -46.81 73.45
CA GLN A 156 0.48 -47.06 74.31
C GLN A 156 0.12 -48.55 74.36
N LYS A 157 0.20 -49.26 73.24
CA LYS A 157 -0.02 -50.71 73.20
C LYS A 157 1.05 -51.45 74.00
N GLY A 158 2.33 -51.10 73.81
CA GLY A 158 3.44 -51.69 74.57
C GLY A 158 3.31 -51.47 76.08
N GLN A 159 2.92 -50.27 76.50
CA GLN A 159 2.66 -49.95 77.91
C GLN A 159 1.56 -50.83 78.50
N LYS A 160 0.42 -50.99 77.79
CA LYS A 160 -0.67 -51.87 78.24
C LYS A 160 -0.22 -53.32 78.38
N THR A 161 0.57 -53.83 77.43
CA THR A 161 1.12 -55.19 77.51
C THR A 161 2.03 -55.36 78.73
N LEU A 162 2.95 -54.42 78.96
CA LEU A 162 3.84 -54.46 80.13
C LEU A 162 3.05 -54.39 81.44
N GLN A 163 2.04 -53.54 81.50
CA GLN A 163 1.17 -53.41 82.68
C GLN A 163 0.40 -54.70 82.96
N TRP A 164 -0.10 -55.39 81.91
CA TRP A 164 -0.74 -56.69 82.04
C TRP A 164 0.25 -57.76 82.55
N LEU A 165 1.46 -57.82 81.98
CA LEU A 165 2.50 -58.76 82.39
C LEU A 165 2.96 -58.55 83.84
N TYR A 166 2.95 -57.31 84.34
CA TYR A 166 3.35 -57.01 85.72
C TYR A 166 2.27 -57.35 86.76
N LEU A 167 1.01 -57.43 86.33
CA LEU A 167 -0.16 -57.73 87.18
C LEU A 167 -0.61 -59.20 87.11
N SER A 168 0.02 -60.02 86.25
CA SER A 168 -0.28 -61.43 86.04
C SER A 168 0.75 -62.31 86.74
#